data_AF-A0A8J2V351-F1
#
_entry.id   AF-A0A8J2V351-F1
#
_cell.length_a   1.000
_cell.length_b   1.000
_cell.length_c   1.000
_cell.angle_alpha   90.00
_cell.angle_beta   90.00
_cell.angle_gamma   90.00
#
_symmetry.space_group_name_H-M   'P 1'
#
loop_
_entity.id
_entity.type
_entity.pdbx_description
1 polymer ?
#
loop_
_entity_poly.entity_id
_entity_poly.type
_entity_poly.pdbx_seq_one_letter_code
_entity_poly.pdbx_strand_id
1 'polypeptide(L)'
;MKRFLPFILLALAACGGGEEPSYSPDSAEEYPVEDIPADVPPNEGDAVPDPEADPGGNPASGGVRPADGVYPFQGLWASDFTDCSLEPGTSMDAPVLIEGRTITGLENSCYMFELSAIDDEMSRYEAGLRCTGEGDPYEEVVEIAVEGDTLTKTSAQGTVTWTRCAMGQPGE
;
A
#
# COMPACT_ATOMS: atom_id res chain seq x y z
N MET A 1 -56.85 10.28 -18.21
CA MET A 1 -57.25 9.29 -17.19
C MET A 1 -56.15 9.24 -16.14
N LYS A 2 -56.53 9.26 -14.85
CA LYS A 2 -55.68 9.53 -13.68
C LYS A 2 -55.56 8.23 -12.87
N ARG A 3 -54.34 7.74 -12.61
CA ARG A 3 -54.04 6.56 -11.74
C ARG A 3 -52.70 6.84 -11.05
N PHE A 4 -52.70 7.37 -9.82
CA PHE A 4 -52.65 6.69 -8.52
C PHE A 4 -51.36 5.87 -8.28
N LEU A 5 -50.55 6.37 -7.34
CA LEU A 5 -49.28 5.83 -6.80
C LEU A 5 -49.47 4.52 -5.99
N PRO A 6 -48.36 3.84 -5.63
CA PRO A 6 -47.85 3.92 -4.24
C PRO A 6 -46.31 4.08 -4.21
N PHE A 7 -45.74 5.12 -3.59
CA PHE A 7 -45.35 5.20 -2.16
C PHE A 7 -44.93 3.85 -1.55
N ILE A 8 -43.64 3.53 -1.65
CA ILE A 8 -42.99 2.50 -0.83
C ILE A 8 -42.25 3.21 0.30
N LEU A 9 -42.76 3.03 1.52
CA LEU A 9 -42.08 3.31 2.79
C LEU A 9 -40.98 2.26 3.00
N LEU A 10 -39.72 2.69 3.13
CA LEU A 10 -38.67 1.85 3.73
C LEU A 10 -38.58 2.17 5.22
N ALA A 11 -38.76 1.14 6.04
CA ALA A 11 -38.67 1.19 7.49
C ALA A 11 -37.20 1.26 7.94
N LEU A 12 -36.87 2.19 8.83
CA LEU A 12 -35.62 2.19 9.58
C LEU A 12 -35.66 1.05 10.60
N ALA A 13 -34.76 0.08 10.46
CA ALA A 13 -34.41 -0.83 11.53
C ALA A 13 -33.47 -0.12 12.50
N ALA A 14 -33.86 -0.15 13.77
CA ALA A 14 -33.17 0.41 14.90
C ALA A 14 -32.19 -0.60 15.53
N CYS A 15 -31.28 -0.04 16.34
CA CYS A 15 -30.77 -0.60 17.59
C CYS A 15 -29.73 -1.72 17.51
N GLY A 16 -28.53 -1.38 17.95
CA GLY A 16 -27.48 -2.33 18.31
C GLY A 16 -26.33 -1.62 19.00
N GLY A 17 -26.60 -1.05 20.18
CA GLY A 17 -25.57 -0.56 21.08
C GLY A 17 -24.80 -1.76 21.65
N GLY A 18 -23.53 -1.87 21.27
CA GLY A 18 -22.60 -2.83 21.84
C GLY A 18 -21.74 -2.15 22.89
N GLU A 19 -21.71 -2.73 24.08
CA GLU A 19 -20.92 -2.33 25.25
C GLU A 19 -19.41 -2.24 24.93
N GLU A 20 -18.80 -1.15 25.39
CA GLU A 20 -17.37 -0.91 25.33
C GLU A 20 -16.66 -1.81 26.37
N PRO A 21 -15.66 -2.63 26.00
CA PRO A 21 -14.86 -3.34 26.98
C PRO A 21 -13.98 -2.33 27.74
N SER A 22 -14.27 -2.17 29.04
CA SER A 22 -13.43 -1.45 29.98
C SER A 22 -12.07 -2.16 30.10
N TYR A 23 -11.04 -1.57 29.53
CA TYR A 23 -9.65 -2.00 29.68
C TYR A 23 -9.14 -1.60 31.08
N SER A 24 -8.96 -2.59 31.96
CA SER A 24 -8.21 -2.45 33.22
C SER A 24 -6.75 -2.81 32.96
N PRO A 25 -5.79 -1.87 33.08
CA PRO A 25 -4.37 -2.19 33.09
C PRO A 25 -3.94 -2.49 34.53
N ASP A 26 -4.16 -3.72 35.00
CA ASP A 26 -3.58 -4.17 36.27
C ASP A 26 -3.38 -5.69 36.26
N SER A 27 -2.36 -6.13 35.52
CA SER A 27 -1.71 -7.43 35.72
C SER A 27 -0.32 -7.37 35.09
N ALA A 28 0.59 -6.70 35.80
CA ALA A 28 2.01 -6.97 35.65
C ALA A 28 2.29 -8.31 36.34
N GLU A 29 2.13 -9.41 35.61
CA GLU A 29 2.59 -10.71 36.08
C GLU A 29 4.12 -10.75 35.92
N GLU A 30 4.81 -10.67 37.06
CA GLU A 30 6.24 -10.99 37.19
C GLU A 30 6.45 -12.45 36.77
N TYR A 31 7.15 -12.66 35.65
CA TYR A 31 7.64 -13.99 35.28
C TYR A 31 8.84 -14.35 36.17
N PRO A 32 8.86 -15.56 36.76
CA PRO A 32 10.05 -16.05 37.46
C PRO A 32 11.17 -16.32 36.44
N VAL A 33 12.34 -15.76 36.70
CA VAL A 33 13.58 -16.06 35.97
C VAL A 33 14.00 -17.48 36.32
N GLU A 34 13.82 -18.42 35.40
CA GLU A 34 14.38 -19.77 35.54
C GLU A 34 15.90 -19.74 35.27
N ASP A 35 16.66 -20.19 36.27
CA ASP A 35 18.11 -20.39 36.23
C ASP A 35 18.45 -21.49 35.21
N ILE A 36 19.07 -21.12 34.09
CA ILE A 36 19.50 -22.08 33.06
C ILE A 36 20.87 -22.66 33.49
N PRO A 37 21.00 -23.99 33.69
CA PRO A 37 22.30 -24.60 33.95
C PRO A 37 23.18 -24.52 32.70
N ALA A 38 24.39 -23.97 32.88
CA ALA A 38 25.44 -23.96 31.88
C ALA A 38 26.14 -25.33 31.83
N ASP A 39 25.64 -26.25 31.00
CA ASP A 39 26.46 -27.33 30.43
C ASP A 39 25.69 -28.06 29.32
N VAL A 40 25.86 -27.60 28.07
CA VAL A 40 25.48 -28.36 26.88
C VAL A 40 26.76 -28.56 26.04
N PRO A 41 27.22 -29.80 25.82
CA PRO A 41 28.40 -30.07 25.00
C PRO A 41 28.13 -29.70 23.53
N PRO A 42 29.16 -29.29 22.77
CA PRO A 42 29.00 -28.95 21.36
C PRO A 42 28.64 -30.21 20.56
N ASN A 43 27.50 -30.16 19.88
CA ASN A 43 27.11 -31.16 18.89
C ASN A 43 27.92 -30.92 17.61
N GLU A 44 29.04 -31.63 17.46
CA GLU A 44 29.78 -31.73 16.21
C GLU A 44 29.18 -32.87 15.37
N GLY A 45 28.31 -32.52 14.42
CA GLY A 45 27.79 -33.50 13.46
C GLY A 45 26.55 -33.01 12.74
N ASP A 46 26.74 -32.23 11.67
CA ASP A 46 26.33 -32.60 10.31
C ASP A 46 26.26 -31.37 9.41
N ALA A 47 26.82 -31.53 8.22
CA ALA A 47 26.92 -30.51 7.20
C ALA A 47 25.53 -30.10 6.66
N VAL A 48 25.21 -28.82 6.84
CA VAL A 48 24.63 -27.84 5.90
C VAL A 48 23.70 -28.39 4.80
N PRO A 49 22.45 -27.89 4.77
CA PRO A 49 22.07 -27.07 3.61
C PRO A 49 22.03 -25.60 4.01
N ASP A 50 22.58 -24.83 3.10
CA ASP A 50 22.66 -23.38 3.10
C ASP A 50 21.25 -22.76 3.20
N PRO A 51 20.98 -21.83 4.12
CA PRO A 51 19.75 -21.05 4.09
C PRO A 51 19.72 -20.00 2.97
N GLU A 52 20.68 -19.94 2.04
CA GLU A 52 20.59 -19.12 0.81
C GLU A 52 19.61 -19.68 -0.25
N ALA A 53 18.36 -19.92 0.15
CA ALA A 53 17.20 -19.93 -0.74
C ALA A 53 16.02 -19.31 0.05
N ASP A 54 15.51 -18.11 -0.24
CA ASP A 54 15.55 -17.26 -1.43
C ASP A 54 15.21 -15.83 -0.94
N PRO A 55 16.02 -14.78 -1.18
CA PRO A 55 15.52 -13.42 -1.04
C PRO A 55 14.64 -13.17 -2.26
N GLY A 56 13.42 -13.72 -2.25
CA GLY A 56 12.46 -13.72 -3.36
C GLY A 56 11.89 -12.34 -3.71
N GLY A 57 12.66 -11.26 -3.56
CA GLY A 57 12.49 -10.06 -4.36
C GLY A 57 13.24 -10.27 -5.66
N ASN A 58 12.52 -10.54 -6.74
CA ASN A 58 13.08 -10.38 -8.09
C ASN A 58 13.73 -8.98 -8.14
N PRO A 59 15.07 -8.85 -8.20
CA PRO A 59 15.69 -7.55 -8.31
C PRO A 59 15.14 -6.91 -9.59
N ALA A 60 14.89 -5.61 -9.56
CA ALA A 60 14.35 -4.92 -10.72
C ALA A 60 15.08 -5.38 -11.99
N SER A 61 14.31 -5.86 -12.96
CA SER A 61 14.62 -6.62 -14.17
C SER A 61 15.59 -5.89 -15.09
N GLY A 62 16.82 -5.62 -14.64
CA GLY A 62 17.93 -5.08 -15.44
C GLY A 62 17.69 -3.72 -16.12
N GLY A 63 16.63 -2.98 -15.74
CA GLY A 63 16.33 -1.67 -16.30
C GLY A 63 17.43 -0.65 -15.97
N VAL A 64 17.55 0.39 -16.81
CA VAL A 64 18.49 1.48 -16.54
C VAL A 64 17.93 2.31 -15.39
N ARG A 65 18.72 2.54 -14.35
CA ARG A 65 18.32 3.49 -13.29
C ARG A 65 18.07 4.87 -13.92
N PRO A 66 16.85 5.42 -13.85
CA PRO A 66 16.58 6.72 -14.43
C PRO A 66 17.33 7.80 -13.66
N ALA A 67 17.61 8.92 -14.33
CA ALA A 67 18.17 10.10 -13.66
C ALA A 67 17.23 10.56 -12.54
N ASP A 68 17.78 11.13 -11.47
CA ASP A 68 16.96 11.70 -10.40
C ASP A 68 16.16 12.90 -10.96
N GLY A 69 14.89 13.04 -10.59
CA GLY A 69 14.04 14.12 -11.09
C GLY A 69 12.56 13.96 -10.78
N VAL A 70 11.75 14.80 -11.43
CA VAL A 70 10.29 14.66 -11.46
C VAL A 70 9.94 13.65 -12.54
N TYR A 71 9.28 12.57 -12.14
CA TYR A 71 8.86 11.50 -13.04
C TYR A 71 7.40 11.70 -13.47
N PRO A 72 7.00 11.19 -14.66
CA PRO A 72 5.64 11.32 -15.16
C PRO A 72 4.57 10.75 -14.22
N PHE A 73 4.90 9.73 -13.41
CA PHE A 73 3.99 9.12 -12.45
C PHE A 73 3.80 9.94 -11.16
N GLN A 74 4.61 10.99 -10.93
CA GLN A 74 4.42 11.86 -9.77
C GLN A 74 3.15 12.71 -9.95
N GLY A 75 2.44 12.93 -8.84
CA GLY A 75 1.19 13.68 -8.80
C GLY A 75 0.08 12.99 -8.00
N LEU A 76 -1.12 13.54 -8.14
CA LEU A 76 -2.34 13.06 -7.49
C LEU A 76 -3.18 12.27 -8.49
N TRP A 77 -3.62 11.08 -8.09
CA TRP A 77 -4.25 10.10 -8.97
C TRP A 77 -5.49 9.49 -8.30
N ALA A 78 -6.64 9.53 -8.96
CA ALA A 78 -7.90 9.02 -8.41
C ALA A 78 -8.54 7.96 -9.31
N SER A 79 -9.28 7.03 -8.72
CA SER A 79 -10.03 6.02 -9.47
C SER A 79 -11.21 6.65 -10.22
N ASP A 80 -11.88 7.62 -9.59
CA ASP A 80 -12.86 8.52 -10.20
C ASP A 80 -12.37 9.98 -10.09
N PHE A 81 -12.57 10.75 -11.15
CA PHE A 81 -12.17 12.16 -11.18
C PHE A 81 -12.90 13.01 -10.13
N THR A 82 -14.11 12.63 -9.70
CA THR A 82 -14.83 13.36 -8.64
C THR A 82 -14.13 13.31 -7.29
N ASP A 83 -13.27 12.31 -7.09
CA ASP A 83 -12.63 12.05 -5.80
C ASP A 83 -11.32 12.82 -5.64
N CYS A 84 -10.87 13.53 -6.68
CA CYS A 84 -9.67 14.34 -6.67
C CYS A 84 -9.65 15.48 -5.63
N SER A 85 -10.81 15.80 -5.03
CA SER A 85 -10.92 16.78 -3.95
C SER A 85 -10.75 16.20 -2.54
N LEU A 86 -10.71 14.87 -2.42
CA LEU A 86 -10.50 14.18 -1.15
C LEU A 86 -9.03 14.26 -0.75
N GLU A 87 -8.77 14.30 0.56
CA GLU A 87 -7.42 14.28 1.10
C GLU A 87 -6.83 12.86 0.98
N PRO A 88 -5.63 12.68 0.39
CA PRO A 88 -4.97 11.37 0.33
C PRO A 88 -4.87 10.70 1.70
N GLY A 89 -5.07 9.39 1.77
CA GLY A 89 -4.96 8.66 3.03
C GLY A 89 -6.20 8.72 3.94
N THR A 90 -7.30 9.35 3.51
CA THR A 90 -8.48 9.57 4.40
C THR A 90 -9.71 8.71 4.12
N SER A 91 -9.89 8.19 2.91
CA SER A 91 -10.96 7.23 2.56
C SER A 91 -10.57 6.27 1.44
N MET A 92 -11.39 5.25 1.17
CA MET A 92 -11.19 4.28 0.07
C MET A 92 -11.24 4.92 -1.30
N ASP A 93 -12.00 6.00 -1.42
CA ASP A 93 -12.15 6.77 -2.64
C ASP A 93 -11.07 7.86 -2.75
N ALA A 94 -10.33 8.13 -1.66
CA ALA A 94 -9.31 9.17 -1.65
C ALA A 94 -8.20 8.87 -2.68
N PRO A 95 -7.68 9.92 -3.35
CA PRO A 95 -6.66 9.76 -4.35
C PRO A 95 -5.36 9.21 -3.76
N VAL A 96 -4.61 8.52 -4.61
CA VAL A 96 -3.22 8.15 -4.36
C VAL A 96 -2.34 9.36 -4.68
N LEU A 97 -1.48 9.73 -3.72
CA LEU A 97 -0.46 10.75 -3.90
C LEU A 97 0.89 10.09 -4.14
N ILE A 98 1.59 10.49 -5.20
CA ILE A 98 2.96 10.07 -5.48
C ILE A 98 3.87 11.29 -5.49
N GLU A 99 4.66 11.45 -4.44
CA GLU A 99 5.61 12.55 -4.27
C GLU A 99 7.05 12.01 -4.22
N GLY A 100 7.84 12.34 -5.25
CA GLY A 100 9.19 11.81 -5.39
C GLY A 100 9.20 10.28 -5.46
N ARG A 101 9.59 9.66 -4.34
CA ARG A 101 9.67 8.19 -4.17
C ARG A 101 8.66 7.64 -3.16
N THR A 102 7.78 8.47 -2.64
CA THR A 102 6.76 8.06 -1.67
C THR A 102 5.41 7.93 -2.38
N ILE A 103 4.70 6.85 -2.09
CA ILE A 103 3.31 6.61 -2.50
C ILE A 103 2.46 6.61 -1.24
N THR A 104 1.40 7.41 -1.21
CA THR A 104 0.44 7.47 -0.11
C THR A 104 -0.95 7.11 -0.66
N GLY A 105 -1.46 5.95 -0.24
CA GLY A 105 -2.86 5.53 -0.42
C GLY A 105 -3.61 5.59 0.91
N LEU A 106 -4.83 5.03 0.97
CA LEU A 106 -5.61 4.97 2.22
C LEU A 106 -4.91 4.18 3.32
N GLU A 107 -4.70 2.89 3.07
CA GLU A 107 -4.27 1.94 4.09
C GLU A 107 -2.79 1.62 3.98
N ASN A 108 -2.13 2.10 2.92
CA ASN A 108 -0.75 1.80 2.63
C ASN A 108 0.05 3.06 2.30
N SER A 109 1.24 3.14 2.89
CA SER A 109 2.30 4.07 2.49
C SER A 109 3.49 3.25 2.02
N CYS A 110 4.04 3.58 0.86
CA CYS A 110 5.14 2.86 0.25
C CYS A 110 6.30 3.79 -0.11
N TYR A 111 7.53 3.33 0.11
CA TYR A 111 8.74 3.95 -0.39
C TYR A 111 9.33 3.14 -1.55
N MET A 112 9.59 3.80 -2.68
CA MET A 112 10.29 3.23 -3.84
C MET A 112 11.79 3.16 -3.56
N PHE A 113 12.27 2.05 -3.00
CA PHE A 113 13.70 1.87 -2.72
C PHE A 113 14.52 1.56 -3.98
N GLU A 114 13.86 1.00 -4.99
CA GLU A 114 14.43 0.74 -6.31
C GLU A 114 13.53 1.33 -7.39
N LEU A 115 14.15 1.89 -8.44
CA LEU A 115 13.45 2.41 -9.60
C LEU A 115 14.34 2.19 -10.82
N SER A 116 13.78 1.53 -11.84
CA SER A 116 14.43 1.33 -13.13
C SER A 116 13.47 1.72 -14.25
N ALA A 117 14.00 2.33 -15.31
CA ALA A 117 13.22 2.58 -16.52
C ALA A 117 13.22 1.30 -17.37
N ILE A 118 12.02 0.81 -17.68
CA ILE A 118 11.83 -0.25 -18.67
C ILE A 118 11.86 0.39 -20.07
N ASP A 119 11.12 1.48 -20.22
CA ASP A 119 11.09 2.33 -21.42
C ASP A 119 10.75 3.76 -21.01
N ASP A 120 11.75 4.63 -20.98
CA ASP A 120 11.59 6.02 -20.54
C ASP A 120 10.80 6.86 -21.56
N GLU A 121 10.90 6.55 -22.86
CA GLU A 121 10.13 7.23 -23.91
C GLU A 121 8.62 6.94 -23.77
N MET A 122 8.28 5.72 -23.31
CA MET A 122 6.91 5.30 -23.02
C MET A 122 6.49 5.50 -21.57
N SER A 123 7.30 6.18 -20.74
CA SER A 123 7.01 6.40 -19.31
C SER A 123 6.65 5.10 -18.55
N ARG A 124 7.41 4.02 -18.83
CA ARG A 124 7.28 2.71 -18.18
C ARG A 124 8.46 2.43 -17.27
N TYR A 125 8.16 2.15 -16.02
CA TYR A 125 9.12 1.97 -14.95
C TYR A 125 8.82 0.69 -14.17
N GLU A 126 9.86 0.09 -13.60
CA GLU A 126 9.73 -0.93 -12.58
C GLU A 126 10.19 -0.34 -11.26
N ALA A 127 9.41 -0.53 -10.20
CA ALA A 127 9.69 -0.02 -8.87
C ALA A 127 9.67 -1.14 -7.84
N GLY A 128 10.73 -1.20 -7.03
CA GLY A 128 10.75 -1.97 -5.79
C GLY A 128 10.18 -1.11 -4.66
N LEU A 129 9.09 -1.58 -4.04
CA LEU A 129 8.36 -0.88 -3.00
C LEU A 129 8.57 -1.53 -1.64
N ARG A 130 8.82 -0.72 -0.62
CA ARG A 130 8.70 -1.06 0.80
C ARG A 130 7.47 -0.37 1.35
N CYS A 131 6.46 -1.14 1.69
CA CYS A 131 5.17 -0.65 2.13
C CYS A 131 4.92 -0.96 3.60
N THR A 132 4.03 -0.19 4.21
CA THR A 132 3.36 -0.53 5.47
C THR A 132 1.87 -0.46 5.23
N GLY A 133 1.17 -1.58 5.41
CA GLY A 133 -0.28 -1.70 5.25
C GLY A 133 -0.90 -2.39 6.47
N GLU A 134 -1.99 -1.86 6.99
CA GLU A 134 -2.64 -2.37 8.22
C GLU A 134 -1.71 -2.50 9.46
N GLY A 135 -0.56 -1.82 9.43
CA GLY A 135 0.48 -1.88 10.46
C GLY A 135 1.61 -2.88 10.18
N ASP A 136 1.50 -3.70 9.14
CA ASP A 136 2.50 -4.70 8.79
C ASP A 136 3.38 -4.24 7.60
N PRO A 137 4.71 -4.41 7.69
CA PRO A 137 5.60 -4.11 6.59
C PRO A 137 5.57 -5.23 5.53
N TYR A 138 5.62 -4.86 4.26
CA TYR A 138 5.78 -5.79 3.15
C TYR A 138 6.59 -5.16 2.02
N GLU A 139 7.14 -6.00 1.14
CA GLU A 139 7.82 -5.57 -0.08
C GLU A 139 7.06 -6.08 -1.31
N GLU A 140 6.99 -5.26 -2.36
CA GLU A 140 6.46 -5.69 -3.66
C GLU A 140 7.26 -5.06 -4.81
N VAL A 141 7.28 -5.74 -5.95
CA VAL A 141 7.81 -5.20 -7.22
C VAL A 141 6.63 -4.92 -8.13
N VAL A 142 6.58 -3.72 -8.69
CA VAL A 142 5.48 -3.28 -9.56
C VAL A 142 6.00 -2.66 -10.85
N GLU A 143 5.24 -2.82 -11.93
CA GLU A 143 5.38 -1.99 -13.11
C GLU A 143 4.47 -0.77 -12.98
N ILE A 144 5.01 0.41 -13.28
CA ILE A 144 4.30 1.69 -13.33
C ILE A 144 4.37 2.20 -14.77
N ALA A 145 3.23 2.46 -15.38
CA ALA A 145 3.12 3.04 -16.71
C ALA A 145 2.24 4.28 -16.69
N VAL A 146 2.66 5.33 -17.40
CA VAL A 146 1.86 6.55 -17.58
C VAL A 146 1.57 6.77 -19.06
N GLU A 147 0.29 6.82 -19.40
CA GLU A 147 -0.19 7.14 -20.75
C GLU A 147 -1.17 8.32 -20.67
N GLY A 148 -0.70 9.51 -21.03
CA GLY A 148 -1.46 10.75 -20.89
C GLY A 148 -1.84 11.01 -19.42
N ASP A 149 -3.14 11.01 -19.14
CA ASP A 149 -3.71 11.19 -17.80
C ASP A 149 -4.03 9.86 -17.11
N THR A 150 -3.52 8.73 -17.61
CA THR A 150 -3.75 7.41 -17.02
C THR A 150 -2.48 6.89 -16.37
N LEU A 151 -2.53 6.58 -15.07
CA LEU A 151 -1.50 5.84 -14.35
C LEU A 151 -1.95 4.39 -14.21
N THR A 152 -1.09 3.45 -14.58
CA THR A 152 -1.33 2.01 -14.38
C THR A 152 -0.24 1.43 -13.50
N LYS A 153 -0.62 0.75 -12.41
CA LYS A 153 0.26 -0.09 -11.59
C LYS A 153 -0.10 -1.55 -11.83
N THR A 154 0.88 -2.36 -12.21
CA THR A 154 0.74 -3.82 -12.32
C THR A 154 1.63 -4.49 -11.28
N SER A 155 1.03 -5.34 -10.43
CA SER A 155 1.71 -6.18 -9.45
C SER A 155 1.32 -7.65 -9.63
N ALA A 156 1.88 -8.54 -8.81
CA ALA A 156 1.48 -9.95 -8.78
C ALA A 156 -0.01 -10.16 -8.40
N GLN A 157 -0.63 -9.18 -7.73
CA GLN A 157 -2.02 -9.25 -7.29
C GLN A 157 -3.01 -8.73 -8.35
N GLY A 158 -2.52 -8.04 -9.37
CA GLY A 158 -3.32 -7.54 -10.49
C GLY A 158 -2.88 -6.16 -10.98
N THR A 159 -3.74 -5.56 -11.79
CA THR A 159 -3.53 -4.24 -12.37
C THR A 159 -4.56 -3.27 -11.82
N VAL A 160 -4.10 -2.09 -11.41
CA VAL A 160 -4.93 -0.98 -10.97
C VAL A 160 -4.62 0.23 -11.85
N THR A 161 -5.66 0.99 -12.18
CA THR A 161 -5.57 2.17 -13.03
C THR A 161 -6.22 3.36 -12.34
N TRP A 162 -5.57 4.52 -12.44
CA TRP A 162 -6.06 5.78 -11.92
C TRP A 162 -6.00 6.86 -13.01
N THR A 163 -6.85 7.87 -12.85
CA THR A 163 -6.85 9.08 -13.68
C THR A 163 -6.12 10.19 -12.94
N ARG A 164 -5.34 10.99 -13.68
CA ARG A 164 -4.64 12.14 -13.14
C ARG A 164 -5.66 13.15 -12.64
N CYS A 165 -5.53 13.52 -11.38
CA CYS A 165 -6.24 14.66 -10.86
C CYS A 165 -5.66 15.93 -11.47
N ALA A 166 -6.53 16.80 -11.95
CA ALA A 166 -6.10 18.16 -12.23
C ALA A 166 -5.49 18.69 -10.94
N MET A 167 -4.21 19.07 -10.96
CA MET A 167 -3.66 19.84 -9.86
C MET A 167 -4.45 21.13 -9.86
N GLY A 168 -5.48 21.21 -8.99
CA GLY A 168 -6.07 22.48 -8.64
C GLY A 168 -4.89 23.36 -8.26
N GLN A 169 -4.62 24.39 -9.05
CA GLN A 169 -3.74 25.45 -8.58
C GLN A 169 -4.27 25.82 -7.20
N PRO A 170 -3.47 25.75 -6.13
CA PRO A 170 -3.98 26.13 -4.82
C PRO A 170 -4.43 27.61 -4.89
N GLY A 171 -5.75 27.82 -4.98
CA GLY A 171 -6.43 29.11 -4.87
C GLY A 171 -6.71 29.89 -6.17
N GLU A 172 -7.73 29.48 -6.93
CA GLU A 172 -8.52 30.41 -7.76
C GLU A 172 -9.93 30.64 -7.18
#